data_AF-A0A4P6AZK1-F1
#
_entry.id   AF-A0A4P6AZK1-F1
#
_cell.length_a   1.000
_cell.length_b   1.000
_cell.length_c   1.000
_cell.angle_alpha   90.00
_cell.angle_beta   90.00
_cell.angle_gamma   90.00
#
_symmetry.space_group_name_H-M   'P 1'
#
loop_
_entity.id
_entity.type
_entity.pdbx_description
1 polymer ?
#
loop_
_entity_poly.entity_id
_entity_poly.type
_entity_poly.pdbx_seq_one_letter_code
_entity_poly.pdbx_strand_id
1 'polypeptide(L)'
;MDGIPSTAFIGIGAIVAAVITGTVALLSVVIAKDQKTSEFRQNWIDSLRIDVADYLGYFMQLQAVRLNCKATGQNFEDFGGPGPELYQRLHALFIRINLRLNPSEHSKLASKLKELDLIAESNNSLEQAQNVIDLHAEIMVLTHGVLSDEWKRVKSGESWYVFIRYLILMVTFLFATVFPVIYMNYVG
;
A
#
# COMPACT_ATOMS: atom_id res chain seq x y z
N MET A 1 -21.62 -62.50 1.79
CA MET A 1 -20.86 -61.24 1.66
C MET A 1 -21.89 -60.18 1.35
N ASP A 2 -22.40 -59.52 2.38
CA ASP A 2 -23.36 -58.44 2.19
C ASP A 2 -22.58 -57.23 1.66
N GLY A 3 -22.78 -56.93 0.38
CA GLY A 3 -22.18 -55.76 -0.25
C GLY A 3 -22.67 -54.47 0.40
N ILE A 4 -21.82 -53.45 0.39
CA ILE A 4 -22.19 -52.12 0.88
C ILE A 4 -23.49 -51.67 0.18
N PRO A 5 -24.51 -51.21 0.92
CA PRO A 5 -25.75 -50.73 0.32
C PRO A 5 -25.50 -49.61 -0.68
N SER A 6 -26.19 -49.61 -1.82
CA SER A 6 -26.11 -48.55 -2.84
C SER A 6 -26.35 -47.15 -2.27
N THR A 7 -27.16 -47.03 -1.22
CA THR A 7 -27.42 -45.79 -0.48
C THR A 7 -26.18 -45.23 0.23
N ALA A 8 -25.25 -46.09 0.67
CA ALA A 8 -24.01 -45.66 1.32
C ALA A 8 -23.04 -45.03 0.31
N PHE A 9 -22.99 -45.51 -0.94
CA PHE A 9 -22.21 -44.90 -2.01
C PHE A 9 -22.68 -43.47 -2.34
N ILE A 10 -24.01 -43.27 -2.36
CA ILE A 10 -24.61 -41.94 -2.57
C ILE A 10 -24.23 -41.00 -1.42
N GLY A 11 -24.32 -41.47 -0.17
CA GLY A 11 -23.92 -40.69 1.01
C GLY A 11 -22.44 -40.30 0.99
N ILE A 12 -21.55 -41.23 0.63
CA ILE A 12 -20.12 -40.98 0.48
C ILE A 12 -19.85 -39.92 -0.59
N GLY A 13 -20.49 -40.05 -1.77
CA GLY A 13 -20.36 -39.08 -2.85
C GLY A 13 -20.78 -37.67 -2.43
N ALA A 14 -21.87 -37.55 -1.68
CA ALA A 14 -22.35 -36.26 -1.15
C ALA A 14 -21.37 -35.64 -0.14
N ILE A 15 -20.79 -36.44 0.76
CA ILE A 15 -19.79 -35.97 1.74
C ILE A 15 -18.54 -35.48 1.02
N VAL A 16 -18.03 -36.25 0.05
CA VAL A 16 -16.85 -35.87 -0.74
C VAL A 16 -17.11 -34.57 -1.50
N ALA A 17 -18.27 -34.45 -2.16
CA ALA A 17 -18.66 -33.22 -2.85
C ALA A 17 -18.71 -32.02 -1.90
N ALA A 18 -19.32 -32.17 -0.72
CA ALA A 18 -19.40 -31.10 0.28
C ALA A 18 -18.02 -30.66 0.78
N VAL A 19 -17.08 -31.60 1.00
CA VAL A 19 -15.70 -31.29 1.41
C VAL A 19 -14.95 -30.54 0.31
N ILE A 20 -15.09 -30.95 -0.95
CA ILE A 20 -14.49 -30.24 -2.10
C ILE A 20 -15.06 -28.83 -2.19
N THR A 21 -16.38 -28.67 -2.16
CA THR A 21 -17.04 -27.36 -2.21
C THR A 21 -16.60 -26.47 -1.05
N GLY A 22 -16.57 -26.99 0.17
CA GLY A 22 -16.11 -26.25 1.36
C GLY A 22 -14.66 -25.80 1.25
N THR A 23 -13.78 -26.66 0.73
CA THR A 23 -12.37 -26.34 0.48
C THR A 23 -12.22 -25.22 -0.53
N VAL A 24 -12.91 -25.33 -1.68
CA VAL A 24 -12.86 -24.31 -2.74
C VAL A 24 -13.40 -22.98 -2.23
N ALA A 25 -14.50 -22.99 -1.48
CA ALA A 25 -15.05 -21.79 -0.86
C ALA A 25 -14.04 -21.12 0.10
N LEU A 26 -13.39 -21.92 0.95
CA LEU A 26 -12.41 -21.40 1.91
C LEU A 26 -11.17 -20.83 1.21
N LEU A 27 -10.64 -21.51 0.18
CA LEU A 27 -9.55 -20.98 -0.64
C LEU A 27 -9.93 -19.66 -1.31
N SER A 28 -11.15 -19.56 -1.82
CA SER A 28 -11.66 -18.36 -2.48
C SER A 28 -11.69 -17.18 -1.53
N VAL A 29 -12.14 -17.39 -0.29
CA VAL A 29 -12.16 -16.35 0.75
C VAL A 29 -10.74 -15.93 1.15
N VAL A 30 -9.82 -16.88 1.32
CA VAL A 30 -8.42 -16.58 1.67
C VAL A 30 -7.74 -15.75 0.58
N ILE A 31 -7.89 -16.17 -0.68
CA ILE A 31 -7.33 -15.44 -1.83
C ILE A 31 -7.94 -14.05 -1.94
N ALA A 32 -9.27 -13.92 -1.82
CA ALA A 32 -9.95 -12.64 -1.90
C ALA A 32 -9.44 -11.66 -0.82
N LYS A 33 -9.24 -12.16 0.41
CA LYS A 33 -8.71 -11.34 1.51
C LYS A 33 -7.27 -10.87 1.26
N ASP A 34 -6.41 -11.77 0.80
CA ASP A 34 -5.00 -11.46 0.49
C ASP A 34 -4.88 -10.46 -0.67
N GLN A 35 -5.65 -10.67 -1.73
CA GLN A 35 -5.76 -9.75 -2.86
C GLN A 35 -6.23 -8.37 -2.40
N LYS A 36 -7.28 -8.31 -1.57
CA LYS A 36 -7.80 -7.02 -1.08
C LYS A 36 -6.81 -6.29 -0.19
N THR A 37 -6.09 -7.02 0.66
CA THR A 37 -5.04 -6.45 1.51
C THR A 37 -3.90 -5.88 0.66
N SER A 38 -3.47 -6.62 -0.36
CA SER A 38 -2.45 -6.15 -1.32
C SER A 38 -2.92 -4.91 -2.10
N GLU A 39 -4.18 -4.87 -2.52
CA GLU A 39 -4.81 -3.72 -3.17
C GLU A 39 -4.79 -2.49 -2.24
N PHE A 40 -5.18 -2.63 -0.98
CA PHE A 40 -5.14 -1.52 -0.01
C PHE A 40 -3.73 -0.98 0.21
N ARG A 41 -2.72 -1.85 0.27
CA ARG A 41 -1.32 -1.42 0.37
C ARG A 41 -0.85 -0.70 -0.89
N GLN A 42 -1.20 -1.20 -2.08
CA GLN A 42 -0.89 -0.53 -3.34
C GLN A 42 -1.56 0.86 -3.42
N ASN A 43 -2.83 0.96 -3.00
CA ASN A 43 -3.54 2.24 -2.94
C ASN A 43 -2.87 3.22 -1.96
N TRP A 44 -2.38 2.74 -0.82
CA TRP A 44 -1.61 3.57 0.11
C TRP A 44 -0.30 4.08 -0.53
N ILE A 45 0.46 3.21 -1.22
CA ILE A 45 1.71 3.55 -1.92
C ILE A 45 1.43 4.61 -3.00
N ASP A 46 0.40 4.39 -3.83
CA ASP A 46 0.05 5.27 -4.92
C ASP A 46 -0.42 6.64 -4.39
N SER A 47 -1.26 6.63 -3.35
CA SER A 47 -1.72 7.87 -2.72
C SER A 47 -0.57 8.67 -2.10
N LEU A 48 0.39 8.00 -1.45
CA LEU A 48 1.57 8.67 -0.91
C LEU A 48 2.43 9.27 -2.04
N ARG A 49 2.62 8.52 -3.14
CA ARG A 49 3.37 8.99 -4.31
C ARG A 49 2.74 10.25 -4.91
N ILE A 50 1.42 10.23 -5.12
CA ILE A 50 0.67 11.37 -5.68
C ILE A 50 0.78 12.57 -4.75
N ASP A 51 0.51 12.39 -3.45
CA ASP A 51 0.53 13.52 -2.52
C ASP A 51 1.92 14.16 -2.38
N VAL A 52 2.99 13.37 -2.38
CA VAL A 52 4.36 13.91 -2.36
C VAL A 52 4.66 14.65 -3.66
N ALA A 53 4.29 14.08 -4.82
CA ALA A 53 4.49 14.74 -6.11
C ALA A 53 3.75 16.08 -6.19
N ASP A 54 2.49 16.11 -5.76
CA ASP A 54 1.68 17.33 -5.71
C ASP A 54 2.25 18.35 -4.72
N TYR A 55 2.67 17.92 -3.53
CA TYR A 55 3.26 18.80 -2.52
C TYR A 55 4.51 19.49 -3.06
N LEU A 56 5.42 18.71 -3.63
CA LEU A 56 6.65 19.20 -4.23
C LEU A 56 6.37 20.11 -5.44
N GLY A 57 5.40 19.76 -6.28
CA GLY A 57 4.99 20.57 -7.43
C GLY A 57 4.42 21.94 -7.04
N TYR A 58 3.49 21.97 -6.06
CA TYR A 58 2.95 23.22 -5.53
C TYR A 58 4.02 24.05 -4.82
N PHE A 59 4.98 23.40 -4.16
CA PHE A 59 6.08 24.11 -3.53
C PHE A 59 6.99 24.76 -4.58
N MET A 60 7.31 24.06 -5.67
CA MET A 60 8.06 24.62 -6.80
C MET A 60 7.32 25.80 -7.45
N GLN A 61 6.00 25.74 -7.57
CA GLN A 61 5.20 26.87 -8.04
C GLN A 61 5.34 28.08 -7.11
N LEU A 62 5.22 27.88 -5.79
CA LEU A 62 5.43 28.94 -4.79
C LEU A 62 6.82 29.58 -4.95
N GLN A 63 7.86 28.77 -5.09
CA GLN A 63 9.23 29.27 -5.26
C GLN A 63 9.43 30.01 -6.58
N ALA A 64 8.85 29.53 -7.67
CA ALA A 64 8.92 30.20 -8.96
C ALA A 64 8.29 31.60 -8.91
N VAL A 65 7.14 31.76 -8.24
CA VAL A 65 6.53 33.09 -8.05
C VAL A 65 7.43 33.98 -7.20
N ARG A 66 7.98 33.47 -6.09
CA ARG A 66 8.92 34.24 -5.25
C ARG A 66 10.14 34.72 -6.03
N LEU A 67 10.77 33.83 -6.81
CA LEU A 67 11.93 34.16 -7.64
C LEU A 67 11.60 35.20 -8.70
N ASN A 68 10.45 35.08 -9.38
CA ASN A 68 10.02 36.04 -10.39
C ASN A 68 9.75 37.43 -9.78
N CYS A 69 9.06 37.51 -8.63
CA CYS A 69 8.83 38.78 -7.93
C CYS A 69 10.15 39.49 -7.59
N LYS A 70 11.16 38.73 -7.13
CA LYS A 70 12.50 39.28 -6.86
C LYS A 70 13.17 39.76 -8.14
N ALA A 71 13.09 38.99 -9.22
CA ALA A 71 13.73 39.35 -10.50
C ALA A 71 13.10 40.60 -11.15
N THR A 72 11.79 40.80 -11.00
CA THR A 72 11.08 41.97 -11.54
C THR A 72 11.02 43.16 -10.58
N GLY A 73 11.39 42.96 -9.32
CA GLY A 73 11.27 43.98 -8.26
C GLY A 73 9.83 44.32 -7.89
N GLN A 74 8.86 43.52 -8.35
CA GLN A 74 7.45 43.68 -8.02
C GLN A 74 7.14 43.05 -6.67
N ASN A 75 6.19 43.63 -5.92
CA ASN A 75 5.74 43.01 -4.68
C ASN A 75 5.06 41.67 -4.97
N PHE A 76 5.24 40.73 -4.05
CA PHE A 76 4.66 39.39 -4.14
C PHE A 76 3.13 39.41 -4.28
N GLU A 77 2.47 40.41 -3.69
CA GLU A 77 1.01 40.63 -3.77
C GLU A 77 0.59 41.16 -5.15
N ASP A 78 1.36 42.10 -5.71
CA ASP A 78 1.08 42.75 -7.01
C ASP A 78 1.35 41.83 -8.20
N PHE A 79 2.24 40.85 -8.04
CA PHE A 79 2.57 39.85 -9.07
C PHE A 79 1.47 38.81 -9.28
N GLY A 80 0.35 38.92 -8.55
CA GLY A 80 -0.66 37.88 -8.48
C GLY A 80 -0.15 36.69 -7.68
N GLY A 81 0.48 36.97 -6.53
CA GLY A 81 1.04 35.98 -5.61
C GLY A 81 0.11 34.77 -5.42
N PRO A 82 0.67 33.60 -5.08
CA PRO A 82 -0.13 32.41 -4.91
C PRO A 82 -1.24 32.69 -3.91
N GLY A 83 -2.48 32.60 -4.39
CA GLY A 83 -3.65 32.89 -3.59
C GLY A 83 -3.71 31.98 -2.34
N PRO A 84 -4.59 32.31 -1.38
CA PRO A 84 -4.73 31.53 -0.15
C PRO A 84 -4.97 30.02 -0.41
N GLU A 85 -5.54 29.68 -1.57
CA GLU A 85 -5.72 28.30 -2.01
C GLU A 85 -4.41 27.50 -2.14
N LEU A 86 -3.30 28.11 -2.60
CA LEU A 86 -2.04 27.37 -2.74
C LEU A 86 -1.49 26.96 -1.37
N TYR A 87 -1.47 27.90 -0.43
CA TYR A 87 -1.03 27.63 0.95
C TYR A 87 -1.93 26.59 1.63
N GLN A 88 -3.25 26.70 1.44
CA GLN A 88 -4.19 25.70 1.93
C GLN A 88 -3.92 24.31 1.35
N ARG A 89 -3.63 24.20 0.05
CA ARG A 89 -3.29 22.93 -0.61
C ARG A 89 -1.97 22.36 -0.09
N LEU A 90 -0.93 23.17 0.01
CA LEU A 90 0.37 22.75 0.57
C LEU A 90 0.20 22.20 1.98
N HIS A 91 -0.50 22.92 2.85
CA HIS A 91 -0.72 22.50 4.23
C HIS A 91 -1.57 21.22 4.31
N ALA A 92 -2.63 21.10 3.51
CA ALA A 92 -3.44 19.90 3.44
C ALA A 92 -2.63 18.68 2.97
N LEU A 93 -1.76 18.84 1.97
CA LEU A 93 -0.89 17.78 1.47
C LEU A 93 0.16 17.40 2.52
N PHE A 94 0.80 18.37 3.18
CA PHE A 94 1.73 18.13 4.27
C PHE A 94 1.09 17.29 5.38
N ILE A 95 -0.12 17.64 5.83
CA ILE A 95 -0.87 16.87 6.82
C ILE A 95 -1.17 15.46 6.32
N ARG A 96 -1.68 15.32 5.09
CA ARG A 96 -2.04 14.01 4.52
C ARG A 96 -0.82 13.09 4.40
N ILE A 97 0.32 13.61 3.97
CA ILE A 97 1.57 12.85 3.90
C ILE A 97 1.98 12.40 5.31
N ASN A 98 2.05 13.32 6.27
CA ASN A 98 2.45 12.99 7.64
C ASN A 98 1.52 11.98 8.32
N LEU A 99 0.20 12.03 8.08
CA LEU A 99 -0.75 11.06 8.62
C LEU A 99 -0.58 9.65 8.01
N ARG A 100 -0.02 9.54 6.81
CA ARG A 100 0.29 8.24 6.19
C ARG A 100 1.63 7.69 6.62
N LEU A 101 2.61 8.55 6.84
CA LEU A 101 3.94 8.12 7.25
C LEU A 101 3.90 7.53 8.66
N ASN A 102 4.57 6.40 8.85
CA ASN A 102 4.80 5.85 10.17
C ASN A 102 5.92 6.65 10.87
N PRO A 103 5.68 7.29 12.03
CA PRO A 103 6.68 8.10 12.70
C PRO A 103 7.95 7.34 13.11
N SER A 104 7.84 6.05 13.45
CA SER A 104 9.01 5.25 13.87
C SER A 104 9.88 4.80 12.70
N GLU A 105 9.29 4.60 11.53
CA GLU A 105 9.99 4.08 10.34
C GLU A 105 10.43 5.20 9.39
N HIS A 106 9.63 6.26 9.27
CA HIS A 106 9.77 7.28 8.23
C HIS A 106 10.18 8.66 8.78
N SER A 107 10.79 8.69 9.98
CA SER A 107 11.18 9.92 10.68
C SER A 107 12.07 10.84 9.85
N LYS A 108 12.98 10.29 9.05
CA LYS A 108 13.85 11.07 8.14
C LYS A 108 13.06 11.83 7.09
N LEU A 109 12.14 11.15 6.39
CA LEU A 109 11.28 11.79 5.39
C LEU A 109 10.39 12.87 6.03
N ALA A 110 9.78 12.55 7.18
CA ALA A 110 8.95 13.51 7.92
C ALA A 110 9.75 14.76 8.33
N SER A 111 11.00 14.59 8.79
CA SER A 111 11.86 15.73 9.16
C SER A 111 12.18 16.65 7.97
N LYS A 112 12.41 16.08 6.79
CA LYS A 112 12.75 16.83 5.57
C LYS A 112 11.53 17.53 4.98
N LEU A 113 10.37 16.89 5.02
CA LEU A 113 9.10 17.54 4.69
C LEU A 113 8.82 18.72 5.62
N LYS A 114 9.09 18.58 6.93
CA LYS A 114 8.93 19.67 7.89
C LYS A 114 9.88 20.84 7.63
N GLU A 115 11.13 20.54 7.28
CA GLU A 115 12.10 21.57 6.86
C GLU A 115 11.58 22.35 5.65
N LEU A 116 11.03 21.65 4.65
CA LEU A 116 10.45 22.29 3.46
C LEU A 116 9.21 23.12 3.81
N ASP A 117 8.33 22.61 4.69
CA ASP A 117 7.12 23.30 5.13
C ASP A 117 7.42 24.62 5.84
N LEU A 118 8.43 24.65 6.71
CA LEU A 118 8.90 25.88 7.36
C LEU A 118 9.39 26.92 6.36
N ILE A 119 10.00 26.48 5.25
CA ILE A 119 10.43 27.37 4.17
C ILE A 119 9.21 27.95 3.43
N ALA A 120 8.15 27.15 3.22
CA ALA A 120 6.89 27.65 2.63
C ALA A 120 6.26 28.74 3.49
N GLU A 121 6.27 28.60 4.82
CA GLU A 121 5.73 29.60 5.75
C GLU A 121 6.62 30.85 5.86
N SER A 122 7.92 30.74 5.62
CA SER A 122 8.84 31.87 5.71
C SER A 122 8.81 32.79 4.47
N ASN A 123 8.79 34.10 4.70
CA ASN A 123 8.98 35.12 3.64
C ASN A 123 10.44 35.25 3.18
N ASN A 124 11.38 34.60 3.86
CA ASN A 124 12.83 34.67 3.60
C ASN A 124 13.37 33.55 2.69
N SER A 125 12.51 32.77 2.02
CA SER A 125 12.95 31.59 1.25
C SER A 125 13.86 31.88 0.05
N LEU A 126 14.09 33.16 -0.28
CA LEU A 126 14.84 33.61 -1.45
C LEU A 126 16.36 33.45 -1.35
N GLU A 127 16.93 33.38 -0.13
CA GLU A 127 18.35 33.05 0.08
C GLU A 127 18.62 31.54 0.01
N GLN A 128 17.57 30.73 0.05
CA GLN A 128 17.65 29.29 0.21
C GLN A 128 17.32 28.53 -1.08
N ALA A 129 17.24 29.19 -2.24
CA ALA A 129 16.79 28.56 -3.49
C ALA A 129 17.61 27.31 -3.87
N GLN A 130 18.94 27.33 -3.70
CA GLN A 130 19.78 26.15 -3.92
C GLN A 130 19.48 25.04 -2.89
N ASN A 131 19.35 25.43 -1.61
CA ASN A 131 19.01 24.51 -0.53
C ASN A 131 17.63 23.85 -0.74
N VAL A 132 16.67 24.58 -1.33
CA VAL A 132 15.36 24.05 -1.69
C VAL A 132 15.43 22.97 -2.77
N ILE A 133 16.28 23.15 -3.80
CA ILE A 133 16.45 22.15 -4.86
C ILE A 133 17.06 20.87 -4.28
N ASP A 134 18.07 21.02 -3.42
CA ASP A 134 18.73 19.90 -2.75
C ASP A 134 17.75 19.17 -1.82
N LEU A 135 16.97 19.92 -1.02
CA LEU A 135 15.94 19.37 -0.14
C LEU A 135 14.83 18.65 -0.91
N HIS A 136 14.41 19.19 -2.06
CA HIS A 136 13.48 18.54 -2.97
C HIS A 136 14.02 17.20 -3.48
N ALA A 137 15.29 17.16 -3.89
CA ALA A 137 15.95 15.92 -4.31
C ALA A 137 16.05 14.90 -3.16
N GLU A 138 16.41 15.34 -1.96
CA GLU A 138 16.46 14.49 -0.77
C GLU A 138 15.08 13.89 -0.45
N ILE A 139 14.01 14.68 -0.48
CA ILE A 139 12.64 14.20 -0.25
C ILE A 139 12.24 13.16 -1.31
N MET A 140 12.58 13.38 -2.58
CA MET A 140 12.31 12.41 -3.64
C MET A 140 13.02 11.07 -3.38
N VAL A 141 14.30 11.11 -3.01
CA VAL A 141 15.11 9.91 -2.70
C VAL A 141 14.54 9.16 -1.50
N LEU A 142 14.23 9.88 -0.41
CA LEU A 142 13.64 9.29 0.79
C LEU A 142 12.27 8.69 0.51
N THR A 143 11.44 9.37 -0.29
CA THR A 143 10.13 8.86 -0.71
C THR A 143 10.29 7.59 -1.54
N HIS A 144 11.23 7.55 -2.50
CA HIS A 144 11.53 6.33 -3.26
C HIS A 144 11.96 5.17 -2.36
N GLY A 145 12.75 5.43 -1.31
CA GLY A 145 13.09 4.45 -0.29
C GLY A 145 11.85 3.85 0.38
N VAL A 146 10.97 4.71 0.91
CA VAL A 146 9.71 4.30 1.55
C VAL A 146 8.84 3.48 0.59
N LEU A 147 8.64 3.96 -0.65
CA LEU A 147 7.84 3.25 -1.64
C LEU A 147 8.45 1.89 -2.02
N SER A 148 9.78 1.78 -2.10
CA SER A 148 10.48 0.53 -2.41
C SER A 148 10.33 -0.49 -1.29
N ASP A 149 10.46 -0.06 -0.04
CA ASP A 149 10.35 -0.95 1.11
C ASP A 149 8.92 -1.44 1.30
N GLU A 150 7.92 -0.57 1.10
CA GLU A 150 6.51 -0.97 1.10
C GLU A 150 6.17 -1.86 -0.10
N TRP A 151 6.76 -1.63 -1.26
CA TRP A 151 6.58 -2.52 -2.42
C TRP A 151 7.13 -3.93 -2.17
N LYS A 152 8.26 -4.05 -1.46
CA LYS A 152 8.78 -5.37 -1.02
C LYS A 152 7.79 -6.05 -0.07
N ARG A 153 7.18 -5.30 0.87
CA ARG A 153 6.14 -5.82 1.78
C ARG A 153 4.88 -6.29 1.04
N VAL A 154 4.47 -5.57 -0.01
CA VAL A 154 3.36 -5.99 -0.89
C VAL A 154 3.70 -7.29 -1.61
N LYS A 155 4.91 -7.40 -2.17
CA LYS A 155 5.35 -8.60 -2.91
C LYS A 155 5.53 -9.83 -2.02
N SER A 156 5.97 -9.66 -0.79
CA SER A 156 6.10 -10.79 0.15
C SER A 156 4.74 -11.38 0.54
N GLY A 157 3.65 -10.61 0.39
CA GLY A 157 2.34 -10.95 0.94
C GLY A 157 2.39 -11.08 2.47
N GLU A 158 1.30 -11.56 3.08
CA GLU A 158 1.35 -11.97 4.49
C GLU A 158 1.79 -13.44 4.58
N SER A 159 2.88 -13.70 5.30
CA SER A 159 3.43 -15.06 5.48
C SER A 159 2.40 -16.05 6.02
N TRP A 160 1.42 -15.56 6.78
CA TRP A 160 0.32 -16.36 7.31
C TRP A 160 -0.65 -16.86 6.23
N TYR A 161 -0.94 -16.08 5.19
CA TYR A 161 -1.80 -16.54 4.09
C TYR A 161 -1.08 -17.56 3.20
N VAL A 162 0.22 -17.38 3.01
CA VAL A 162 1.06 -18.38 2.32
C VAL A 162 0.98 -19.71 3.07
N PHE A 163 1.11 -19.70 4.39
CA PHE A 163 0.97 -20.91 5.22
C PHE A 163 -0.43 -21.53 5.13
N ILE A 164 -1.50 -20.75 5.31
CA ILE A 164 -2.89 -21.24 5.23
C ILE A 164 -3.15 -21.89 3.87
N ARG A 165 -2.69 -21.28 2.77
CA ARG A 165 -2.84 -21.83 1.43
C ARG A 165 -2.23 -23.22 1.31
N TYR A 166 -1.00 -23.42 1.80
CA TYR A 166 -0.35 -24.73 1.77
C TYR A 166 -1.00 -25.72 2.73
N LEU A 167 -1.45 -25.29 3.90
CA LEU A 167 -2.17 -26.13 4.85
C LEU A 167 -3.46 -26.68 4.26
N ILE A 168 -4.26 -25.84 3.59
CA ILE A 168 -5.51 -26.28 2.94
C ILE A 168 -5.20 -27.30 1.85
N LEU A 169 -4.23 -27.03 0.98
CA LEU A 169 -3.82 -27.96 -0.07
C LEU A 169 -3.35 -29.30 0.51
N MET A 170 -2.61 -29.29 1.61
CA MET A 170 -2.16 -30.49 2.31
C MET A 170 -3.34 -31.28 2.88
N VAL A 171 -4.29 -30.62 3.55
CA VAL A 171 -5.49 -31.27 4.11
C VAL A 171 -6.34 -31.87 3.00
N THR A 172 -6.55 -31.15 1.89
CA THR A 172 -7.28 -31.67 0.73
C THR A 172 -6.58 -32.86 0.10
N PHE A 173 -5.25 -32.82 -0.02
CA PHE A 173 -4.46 -33.94 -0.54
C PHE A 173 -4.52 -35.17 0.37
N LEU A 174 -4.40 -35.00 1.69
CA LEU A 174 -4.56 -36.08 2.66
C LEU A 174 -5.96 -36.68 2.59
N PHE A 175 -7.00 -35.85 2.52
CA PHE A 175 -8.37 -36.34 2.37
C PHE A 175 -8.56 -37.14 1.08
N ALA A 176 -8.00 -36.66 -0.03
CA ALA A 176 -8.08 -37.33 -1.33
C ALA A 176 -7.32 -38.67 -1.39
N THR A 177 -6.29 -38.87 -0.55
CA THR A 177 -5.43 -40.07 -0.57
C THR A 177 -5.74 -41.07 0.53
N VAL A 178 -6.06 -40.61 1.74
CA VAL A 178 -6.38 -41.47 2.88
C VAL A 178 -7.77 -42.09 2.72
N PHE A 179 -8.74 -41.35 2.17
CA PHE A 179 -10.10 -41.84 2.00
C PHE A 179 -10.20 -43.08 1.07
N PRO A 180 -9.56 -43.11 -0.12
CA PRO A 180 -9.54 -44.31 -0.97
C PRO A 180 -8.80 -45.50 -0.34
N VAL A 181 -7.73 -45.25 0.42
CA VAL A 181 -6.94 -46.32 1.06
C VAL A 181 -7.71 -47.00 2.19
N ILE A 182 -8.41 -46.21 3.02
CA ILE A 182 -9.32 -46.77 4.04
C ILE A 182 -10.44 -47.56 3.36
N TYR A 183 -11.01 -47.02 2.27
CA TYR A 183 -12.03 -47.73 1.51
C TYR A 183 -11.51 -49.07 0.96
N MET A 184 -10.32 -49.14 0.36
CA MET A 184 -9.76 -50.40 -0.15
C MET A 184 -9.50 -51.45 0.96
N ASN A 185 -9.07 -51.02 2.15
CA ASN A 185 -8.74 -51.93 3.26
C ASN A 185 -9.96 -52.48 4.02
N TYR A 186 -11.10 -51.78 4.00
CA TYR A 186 -12.32 -52.23 4.70
C TYR A 186 -13.33 -52.92 3.78
N VAL A 187 -13.17 -52.78 2.46
CA VAL A 187 -14.14 -53.28 1.45
C VAL A 187 -13.54 -54.37 0.54
N GLY A 188 -12.22 -54.50 0.48
CA GLY A 188 -11.52 -55.63 -0.16
C GLY A 188 -11.35 -56.82 0.78
#